data_AF-A0A497KZQ1-F1
#
_entry.id   AF-A0A497KZQ1-F1
#
_cell.length_a   1.000
_cell.length_b   1.000
_cell.length_c   1.000
_cell.angle_alpha   90.00
_cell.angle_beta   90.00
_cell.angle_gamma   90.00
#
_symmetry.space_group_name_H-M   'P 1'
#
loop_
_entity.id
_entity.type
_entity.pdbx_description
1 polymer ?
#
loop_
_entity_poly.entity_id
_entity_poly.type
_entity_poly.pdbx_seq_one_letter_code
_entity_poly.pdbx_strand_id
1 'polypeptide(L)' 'MNRAGLLHFMAEGVKNKVPEADVQVVNEGLQVVFTKEAIVKKIFDSNPDLARMASVTVDSRGIVVLIRV' A
#
# COMPACT_ATOMS: atom_id res chain seq x y z
N MET A 1 23.48 17.04 -7.28
CA MET A 1 22.07 16.69 -6.97
C MET A 1 21.73 17.29 -5.62
N ASN A 2 20.66 18.09 -5.51
CA ASN A 2 20.25 18.72 -4.24
C ASN A 2 19.29 17.79 -3.45
N ARG A 3 19.12 18.04 -2.15
CA ARG A 3 18.28 17.20 -1.25
C ARG A 3 16.86 17.01 -1.80
N ALA A 4 16.25 18.08 -2.33
CA ALA A 4 14.94 18.03 -2.95
C ALA A 4 14.89 17.08 -4.15
N GLY A 5 15.88 17.16 -5.06
CA GLY A 5 15.97 16.28 -6.22
C GLY A 5 16.13 14.81 -5.84
N LEU A 6 16.91 14.51 -4.80
CA LEU A 6 17.03 13.14 -4.29
C LEU A 6 15.70 12.62 -3.72
N LEU A 7 14.99 13.44 -2.93
CA LEU A 7 13.70 13.05 -2.36
C LEU A 7 12.63 12.83 -3.42
N HIS A 8 12.59 13.65 -4.47
CA HIS A 8 11.69 13.44 -5.60
C HIS A 8 12.01 12.15 -6.37
N PHE A 9 13.30 11.88 -6.65
CA PHE A 9 13.71 10.63 -7.29
C PHE A 9 13.30 9.39 -6.47
N MET A 10 13.49 9.44 -5.14
CA MET A 10 13.06 8.36 -4.25
C MET A 10 11.53 8.20 -4.22
N ALA A 11 10.79 9.32 -4.21
CA ALA A 11 9.33 9.30 -4.27
C ALA A 11 8.80 8.60 -5.52
N GLU A 12 9.35 8.94 -6.70
CA GLU A 12 9.01 8.28 -7.96
C GLU A 12 9.37 6.80 -7.97
N GLY A 13 10.55 6.44 -7.44
CA GLY A 13 10.97 5.05 -7.31
C GLY A 13 10.00 4.21 -6.46
N VAL A 14 9.55 4.75 -5.32
CA VAL A 14 8.54 4.09 -4.46
C VAL A 14 7.20 3.99 -5.19
N LYS A 15 6.72 5.07 -5.82
CA LYS A 15 5.44 5.06 -6.53
C LYS A 15 5.40 4.07 -7.70
N ASN A 16 6.53 3.88 -8.40
CA ASN A 16 6.65 2.88 -9.46
C ASN A 16 6.59 1.44 -8.95
N LYS A 17 7.10 1.17 -7.73
CA LYS A 17 7.07 -0.17 -7.11
C LYS A 17 5.78 -0.45 -6.36
N VAL A 18 5.12 0.59 -5.88
CA VAL A 18 3.93 0.54 -5.04
C VAL A 18 2.95 1.62 -5.50
N PRO A 19 2.33 1.46 -6.69
CA PRO A 19 1.41 2.46 -7.24
C PRO A 19 0.21 2.74 -6.33
N GLU A 20 -0.16 1.76 -5.49
CA GLU A 20 -1.24 1.82 -4.51
C GLU A 20 -0.92 2.65 -3.25
N ALA A 21 0.34 2.99 -2.99
CA ALA A 21 0.71 3.85 -1.87
C ALA A 21 0.58 5.33 -2.22
N ASP A 22 0.10 6.14 -1.28
CA ASP A 22 0.24 7.59 -1.34
C ASP A 22 1.64 7.97 -0.87
N VAL A 23 2.36 8.74 -1.69
CA VAL A 23 3.77 9.06 -1.49
C VAL A 23 3.91 10.57 -1.51
N GLN A 24 4.33 11.14 -0.38
CA GLN A 24 4.46 12.57 -0.20
C GLN A 24 5.87 12.93 0.28
N VAL A 25 6.47 13.92 -0.36
CA VAL A 25 7.72 14.52 0.13
C VAL A 25 7.37 15.54 1.21
N VAL A 26 7.92 15.35 2.40
CA VAL A 26 7.75 16.26 3.54
C VAL A 26 9.10 16.88 3.91
N ASN A 27 9.09 17.97 4.69
CA ASN A 27 10.32 18.69 5.04
C ASN A 27 11.43 17.80 5.63
N GLU A 28 11.03 16.74 6.34
CA GLU A 28 11.93 15.80 7.01
C GLU A 28 12.34 14.61 6.14
N GLY A 29 11.64 14.32 5.04
CA GLY A 29 11.93 13.16 4.20
C GLY A 29 10.78 12.73 3.28
N LEU A 30 10.53 11.42 3.23
CA LEU A 30 9.48 10.81 2.41
C LEU A 30 8.46 10.11 3.31
N GLN A 31 7.19 10.49 3.18
CA GLN A 31 6.08 9.82 3.82
C GLN A 31 5.42 8.88 2.81
N VAL A 32 5.31 7.60 3.16
CA VAL A 32 4.66 6.57 2.34
C VAL A 32 3.48 6.02 3.13
N VAL A 33 2.27 6.30 2.66
CA VAL A 33 1.02 5.92 3.31
C VAL A 33 0.35 4.83 2.48
N PHE A 34 0.13 3.68 3.11
CA PHE A 34 -0.66 2.61 2.51
C PHE A 34 -2.10 2.74 2.98
N THR A 35 -3.05 2.79 2.04
CA THR A 35 -4.46 2.67 2.41
C THR A 35 -4.74 1.24 2.86
N LYS A 36 -5.77 1.06 3.69
CA LYS A 36 -6.15 -0.29 4.16
C LYS A 36 -6.53 -1.18 2.97
N GLU A 37 -7.13 -0.60 1.94
CA GLU A 37 -7.48 -1.22 0.68
C GLU A 37 -6.24 -1.65 -0.13
N ALA A 38 -5.19 -0.83 -0.16
CA ALA A 38 -3.93 -1.14 -0.83
C ALA A 38 -3.23 -2.36 -0.21
N ILE A 39 -3.22 -2.42 1.13
CA ILE A 39 -2.67 -3.55 1.89
C ILE A 39 -3.46 -4.83 1.59
N VAL A 40 -4.78 -4.73 1.63
CA VAL A 40 -5.69 -5.84 1.27
C VAL A 40 -5.38 -6.33 -0.14
N LYS A 41 -5.39 -5.43 -1.13
CA LYS A 41 -5.14 -5.79 -2.52
C LYS A 41 -3.81 -6.54 -2.69
N LYS A 42 -2.73 -6.10 -2.03
CA LYS A 42 -1.43 -6.77 -2.06
C LYS A 42 -1.46 -8.22 -1.56
N ILE A 43 -2.18 -8.45 -0.46
CA ILE A 43 -2.31 -9.76 0.17
C ILE A 43 -3.03 -10.73 -0.78
N PHE A 44 -4.09 -10.27 -1.44
CA PHE A 44 -4.92 -11.08 -2.32
C PHE A 44 -4.38 -11.23 -3.74
N ASP A 45 -3.70 -10.21 -4.28
CA ASP A 45 -3.01 -10.28 -5.58
C ASP A 45 -1.90 -11.36 -5.55
N SER A 46 -1.27 -11.54 -4.39
CA SER A 46 -0.24 -12.58 -4.19
C SER A 46 -0.83 -13.97 -3.92
N ASN A 47 -2.13 -14.08 -3.66
CA ASN A 47 -2.80 -15.33 -3.25
C ASN A 47 -4.20 -15.46 -3.90
N PRO A 48 -4.28 -15.86 -5.18
CA PRO A 48 -5.53 -15.88 -5.95
C PRO A 48 -6.60 -16.82 -5.37
N ASP A 49 -6.20 -17.94 -4.78
CA ASP A 49 -7.13 -18.90 -4.18
C ASP A 49 -7.74 -18.34 -2.90
N LEU A 50 -6.95 -17.64 -2.09
CA LEU A 50 -7.43 -16.92 -0.92
C LEU A 50 -8.44 -15.84 -1.34
N ALA A 51 -8.19 -15.14 -2.45
CA ALA A 51 -9.09 -14.11 -2.98
C ALA A 51 -10.47 -14.66 -3.40
N ARG A 52 -10.54 -15.93 -3.82
CA ARG A 52 -11.81 -16.59 -4.18
C ARG A 52 -12.62 -17.01 -2.96
N MET A 53 -11.94 -17.33 -1.86
CA MET A 53 -12.57 -17.87 -0.64
C MET A 53 -12.79 -16.80 0.43
N ALA A 54 -12.16 -15.63 0.29
CA ALA A 54 -12.19 -14.60 1.31
C ALA A 54 -13.15 -13.44 0.99
N SER A 55 -13.90 -13.00 1.99
CA SER A 55 -14.54 -11.68 2.01
C SER A 55 -13.74 -10.76 2.92
N VAL A 56 -13.43 -9.56 2.42
CA VAL A 56 -12.64 -8.58 3.16
C VAL A 56 -13.50 -7.40 3.54
N THR A 57 -13.43 -7.02 4.81
CA THR A 57 -14.06 -5.80 5.33
C THR A 57 -13.02 -5.02 6.11
N VAL A 58 -13.05 -3.70 5.97
CA VAL A 58 -12.20 -2.79 6.72
C VAL A 58 -13.06 -2.08 7.74
N ASP A 59 -12.79 -2.28 9.03
CA ASP A 59 -13.52 -1.65 10.13
C ASP A 59 -12.58 -0.99 11.16
N SER A 60 -13.13 -0.56 12.30
CA SER A 60 -12.38 0.09 13.39
C SER A 60 -11.38 -0.82 14.08
N ARG A 61 -11.51 -2.14 13.96
CA ARG A 61 -10.57 -3.14 14.51
C ARG A 61 -9.40 -3.39 13.57
N GLY A 62 -9.57 -3.19 12.26
CA GLY A 62 -8.53 -3.38 11.25
C GLY A 62 -9.07 -3.95 9.94
N ILE A 63 -8.27 -4.82 9.31
CA ILE A 63 -8.64 -5.58 8.11
C ILE A 63 -9.20 -6.93 8.59
N VAL A 64 -10.48 -7.17 8.34
CA VAL A 64 -11.17 -8.41 8.68
C VAL A 64 -11.29 -9.28 7.44
N VAL A 65 -10.74 -10.49 7.49
CA VAL A 65 -10.79 -11.47 6.41
C VAL A 65 -11.65 -12.65 6.86
N LEU A 66 -12.80 -12.83 6.23
CA LEU A 66 -13.66 -13.98 6.42
C LEU A 66 -13.35 -15.02 5.34
N ILE A 67 -12.76 -16.15 5.71
CA ILE A 67 -12.50 -17.28 4.80
C ILE A 67 -13.71 -18.22 4.84
N ARG A 68 -14.33 -18.44 3.69
CA ARG A 68 -15.40 -19.43 3.50
C ARG A 68 -14.79 -20.70 2.94
N VAL A 69 -15.08 -21.83 3.58
CA VAL A 69 -14.63 -23.18 3.19
C VAL A 69 -15.75 -23.88 2.45
#